data_AF-A0A969Y6V4-F1
#
_entry.id   AF-A0A969Y6V4-F1
#
_cell.length_a   1.000
_cell.length_b   1.000
_cell.length_c   1.000
_cell.angle_alpha   90.00
_cell.angle_beta   90.00
_cell.angle_gamma   90.00
#
_symmetry.space_group_name_H-M   'P 1'
#
loop_
_entity.id
_entity.type
_entity.pdbx_description
1 polymer ?
#
loop_
_entity_poly.entity_id
_entity_poly.type
_entity_poly.pdbx_seq_one_letter_code
_entity_poly.pdbx_strand_id
1 'polypeptide(L)'
;MNQEIILILEITLCIFVKTGMYLISHFIYADAFHIRFLQILLTNWIVITLIDWKREINTDHPKLRWSTPLLIAITIVIFVVYKPNFSYTQGKDIIAEEGYTNIYELQDKSIIALRLKHTRLVPDAYLYAGEKDNVKYYILLSPINREIETERMGDGNYLDKYFEMKESPNSRGN
;
A
#
# COMPACT_ATOMS: atom_id res chain seq x y z
N MET A 1 18.71 -24.58 -21.81
CA MET A 1 18.27 -24.18 -20.45
C MET A 1 17.28 -25.21 -19.96
N ASN A 2 17.48 -25.81 -18.78
CA ASN A 2 16.60 -26.85 -18.25
C ASN A 2 15.24 -26.24 -17.84
N GLN A 3 14.14 -26.98 -17.99
CA GLN A 3 12.79 -26.50 -17.61
C GLN A 3 12.70 -26.15 -16.13
N GLU A 4 13.41 -26.90 -15.29
CA GLU A 4 13.56 -26.61 -13.86
C GLU A 4 14.11 -25.19 -13.61
N ILE A 5 15.16 -24.79 -14.31
CA ILE A 5 15.77 -23.46 -14.19
C ILE A 5 14.78 -22.37 -14.63
N ILE A 6 14.02 -22.63 -15.70
CA ILE A 6 12.98 -21.70 -16.18
C ILE A 6 11.92 -21.48 -15.11
N LEU A 7 11.41 -22.55 -14.50
CA LEU A 7 10.40 -22.45 -13.44
C LEU A 7 10.93 -21.74 -12.20
N ILE A 8 12.18 -21.98 -11.81
CA ILE A 8 12.82 -21.24 -10.70
C ILE A 8 12.84 -19.74 -11.03
N LEU A 9 13.31 -19.36 -12.23
CA LEU A 9 13.35 -17.96 -12.64
C LEU A 9 11.96 -17.31 -12.65
N GLU A 10 10.94 -18.01 -13.14
CA GLU A 10 9.55 -17.54 -13.13
C GLU A 10 9.05 -17.28 -11.69
N ILE A 11 9.28 -18.20 -10.77
CA ILE A 11 8.89 -18.06 -9.36
C ILE A 11 9.66 -16.91 -8.70
N THR A 12 10.98 -16.86 -8.89
CA THR A 12 11.83 -15.78 -8.37
C THR A 12 11.35 -14.42 -8.87
N LEU A 13 11.00 -14.30 -10.15
CA LEU A 13 10.49 -13.06 -10.72
C LEU A 13 9.13 -12.66 -10.11
N CYS A 14 8.21 -13.61 -9.92
CA CYS A 14 6.93 -13.36 -9.26
C CYS A 14 7.13 -12.87 -7.80
N ILE A 15 8.04 -13.50 -7.06
CA ILE A 15 8.39 -13.09 -5.69
C ILE A 15 8.99 -11.69 -5.70
N PHE A 16 9.92 -11.41 -6.61
CA PHE A 16 10.56 -10.11 -6.72
C PHE A 16 9.54 -8.99 -6.96
N VAL A 17 8.64 -9.19 -7.94
CA VAL A 17 7.59 -8.22 -8.28
C VAL A 17 6.61 -8.03 -7.12
N LYS A 18 6.19 -9.12 -6.46
CA LYS A 18 5.34 -9.08 -5.26
C LYS A 18 5.99 -8.24 -4.14
N THR A 19 7.24 -8.54 -3.80
CA THR A 19 7.98 -7.85 -2.73
C THR A 19 8.22 -6.39 -3.09
N GLY A 20 8.60 -6.08 -4.34
CA GLY A 20 8.81 -4.71 -4.80
C GLY A 20 7.55 -3.85 -4.63
N MET A 21 6.39 -4.35 -5.06
CA MET A 21 5.13 -3.63 -4.86
C MET A 21 4.80 -3.44 -3.37
N TYR A 22 5.03 -4.46 -2.53
CA TYR A 22 4.83 -4.35 -1.08
C TYR A 22 5.69 -3.25 -0.46
N LEU A 23 6.98 -3.23 -0.80
CA LEU A 23 7.91 -2.22 -0.30
C LEU A 23 7.50 -0.82 -0.74
N ILE A 24 7.08 -0.65 -2.01
CA ILE A 24 6.60 0.65 -2.50
C ILE A 24 5.33 1.08 -1.76
N SER A 25 4.35 0.18 -1.61
CA SER A 25 3.12 0.44 -0.85
C SER A 25 3.42 0.90 0.57
N HIS A 26 4.31 0.18 1.27
CA HIS A 26 4.62 0.45 2.67
C HIS A 26 5.47 1.71 2.84
N PHE A 27 6.59 1.81 2.13
CA PHE A 27 7.58 2.87 2.36
C PHE A 27 7.28 4.17 1.61
N ILE A 28 6.66 4.12 0.43
CA ILE A 28 6.39 5.32 -0.39
C ILE A 28 4.96 5.82 -0.16
N TYR A 29 4.00 4.89 -0.07
CA TYR A 29 2.58 5.21 0.07
C TYR A 29 2.01 4.94 1.47
N ALA A 30 2.87 4.70 2.48
CA ALA A 30 2.45 4.58 3.87
C ALA A 30 1.27 3.60 4.09
N ASP A 31 1.26 2.49 3.35
CA ASP A 31 0.19 1.49 3.32
C ASP A 31 -1.20 1.97 2.86
N ALA A 32 -1.33 3.21 2.39
CA ALA A 32 -2.59 3.70 1.84
C ALA A 32 -2.98 3.00 0.52
N PHE A 33 -2.02 2.36 -0.17
CA PHE A 33 -2.25 1.65 -1.43
C PHE A 33 -2.38 0.13 -1.20
N HIS A 34 -3.61 -0.35 -1.05
CA HIS A 34 -3.93 -1.74 -0.73
C HIS A 34 -3.79 -2.69 -1.93
N ILE A 35 -2.56 -3.15 -2.16
CA ILE A 35 -2.22 -4.10 -3.24
C ILE A 35 -2.39 -5.57 -2.87
N ARG A 36 -3.04 -5.89 -1.75
CA ARG A 36 -3.20 -7.27 -1.23
C ARG A 36 -3.78 -8.22 -2.27
N PHE A 37 -4.76 -7.76 -3.07
CA PHE A 37 -5.34 -8.58 -4.13
C PHE A 37 -4.30 -9.04 -5.16
N LEU A 38 -3.42 -8.15 -5.61
CA LEU A 38 -2.34 -8.48 -6.56
C LEU A 38 -1.32 -9.44 -5.94
N GLN A 39 -1.02 -9.26 -4.65
CA GLN A 39 -0.14 -10.16 -3.92
C GLN A 39 -0.72 -11.57 -3.78
N ILE A 40 -2.02 -11.69 -3.53
CA ILE A 40 -2.73 -12.98 -3.46
C ILE A 40 -2.71 -13.66 -4.83
N LEU A 41 -2.97 -12.91 -5.90
CA LEU A 41 -2.95 -13.43 -7.27
C LEU A 41 -1.58 -14.02 -7.64
N LEU A 42 -0.50 -13.29 -7.40
CA LEU A 42 0.86 -13.78 -7.64
C LEU A 42 1.22 -14.98 -6.74
N THR A 43 0.76 -14.98 -5.48
CA THR A 43 0.99 -16.09 -4.55
C THR A 43 0.30 -17.36 -5.03
N ASN A 44 -0.96 -17.26 -5.47
CA ASN A 44 -1.70 -18.38 -6.03
C ASN A 44 -1.01 -18.93 -7.29
N TRP A 45 -0.49 -18.05 -8.15
CA TRP A 45 0.27 -18.48 -9.34
C TRP A 45 1.54 -19.26 -8.98
N ILE A 46 2.27 -18.81 -7.96
CA ILE A 46 3.44 -19.53 -7.43
C ILE A 46 3.02 -20.91 -6.89
N VAL A 47 1.94 -20.98 -6.11
CA VAL A 47 1.44 -22.24 -5.54
C VAL A 47 1.03 -23.22 -6.63
N ILE A 48 0.29 -22.78 -7.65
CA ILE A 48 -0.08 -23.63 -8.80
C ILE A 48 1.18 -24.19 -9.48
N THR A 49 2.18 -23.34 -9.69
CA THR A 49 3.46 -23.74 -10.29
C THR A 49 4.19 -24.79 -9.46
N LEU A 50 4.15 -24.67 -8.13
CA LEU A 50 4.78 -25.64 -7.23
C LEU A 50 4.00 -26.97 -7.17
N ILE A 51 2.67 -26.94 -7.23
CA ILE A 51 1.83 -28.15 -7.27
C ILE A 51 2.09 -28.92 -8.57
N ASP A 52 2.14 -28.22 -9.69
CA ASP A 52 2.33 -28.81 -11.01
C ASP A 52 3.81 -29.12 -11.35
N TRP A 53 4.74 -28.84 -10.43
CA TRP A 53 6.18 -28.90 -10.63
C TRP A 53 6.69 -30.16 -11.34
N LYS A 54 6.27 -31.35 -10.87
CA LYS A 54 6.68 -32.64 -11.46
C LYS A 54 6.17 -32.83 -12.88
N ARG A 55 4.97 -32.32 -13.18
CA ARG A 55 4.39 -32.38 -14.53
C ARG A 55 5.16 -31.47 -15.46
N GLU A 56 5.46 -30.25 -15.00
CA GLU A 56 6.11 -29.22 -15.80
C GLU A 56 7.57 -29.58 -16.12
N ILE A 57 8.35 -30.12 -15.17
CA ILE A 57 9.77 -30.50 -15.42
C ILE A 57 9.91 -31.62 -16.45
N ASN A 58 8.97 -32.56 -16.49
CA ASN A 58 9.01 -33.70 -17.42
C ASN A 58 8.50 -33.35 -18.83
N THR A 59 8.39 -32.06 -19.17
CA THR A 59 7.94 -31.62 -20.49
C THR A 59 9.05 -31.84 -21.53
N ASP A 60 8.71 -32.48 -22.65
CA ASP A 60 9.65 -32.84 -23.74
C ASP A 60 10.40 -31.63 -24.33
N HIS A 61 9.80 -30.45 -24.23
CA HIS A 61 10.37 -29.21 -24.74
C HIS A 61 10.32 -28.11 -23.68
N PRO A 62 11.47 -27.66 -23.15
CA PRO A 62 11.51 -26.59 -22.17
C PRO A 62 11.05 -25.27 -22.80
N LYS A 63 10.05 -24.62 -22.21
CA LYS A 63 9.44 -23.39 -22.72
C LYS A 63 9.00 -22.50 -21.56
N LEU A 64 9.13 -21.19 -21.76
CA LEU A 64 8.56 -20.18 -20.87
C LEU A 64 7.04 -20.24 -20.97
N ARG A 65 6.34 -20.23 -19.83
CA ARG A 65 4.88 -20.17 -19.83
C ARG A 65 4.47 -18.73 -20.04
N TRP A 66 3.95 -18.39 -21.23
CA TRP A 66 3.52 -17.02 -21.57
C TRP A 66 2.52 -16.42 -20.56
N SER A 67 1.79 -17.25 -19.83
CA SER A 67 0.92 -16.82 -18.73
C SER A 67 1.68 -16.11 -17.60
N THR A 68 2.90 -16.52 -17.27
CA THR A 68 3.71 -15.89 -16.20
C THR A 68 4.09 -14.43 -16.53
N PRO A 69 4.78 -14.13 -17.65
CA PRO A 69 5.10 -12.75 -18.00
C PRO A 69 3.84 -11.93 -18.29
N LEU A 70 2.77 -12.52 -18.84
CA LEU A 70 1.49 -11.84 -19.03
C LEU A 70 0.87 -11.41 -17.69
N LEU A 71 0.84 -12.30 -16.70
CA LEU A 71 0.32 -12.03 -15.37
C LEU A 71 1.12 -10.91 -14.69
N ILE A 72 2.45 -10.96 -14.79
CA ILE A 72 3.34 -9.93 -14.25
C ILE A 72 3.08 -8.59 -14.94
N ALA A 73 2.98 -8.56 -16.27
CA ALA A 73 2.72 -7.35 -17.03
C ALA A 73 1.38 -6.72 -16.62
N ILE A 74 0.30 -7.51 -16.55
CA ILE A 74 -1.02 -7.05 -16.08
C ILE A 74 -0.93 -6.48 -14.66
N THR A 75 -0.22 -7.18 -13.76
CA THR A 75 -0.05 -6.76 -12.38
C THR A 75 0.67 -5.42 -12.28
N ILE A 76 1.75 -5.23 -13.05
CA ILE A 76 2.49 -3.96 -13.11
C ILE A 76 1.61 -2.85 -13.68
N VAL A 77 0.86 -3.12 -14.75
CA VAL A 77 -0.05 -2.12 -15.36
C VAL A 77 -1.11 -1.67 -14.35
N ILE A 78 -1.77 -2.60 -13.65
CA ILE A 78 -2.75 -2.26 -12.60
C ILE A 78 -2.06 -1.44 -11.50
N PHE A 79 -0.89 -1.85 -11.04
CA PHE A 79 -0.15 -1.11 -10.03
C PHE A 79 0.13 0.33 -10.46
N VAL A 80 0.61 0.54 -11.69
CA VAL A 80 0.96 1.87 -12.22
C VAL A 80 -0.26 2.75 -12.46
N VAL A 81 -1.37 2.18 -12.96
CA VAL A 81 -2.59 2.93 -13.27
C VAL A 81 -3.30 3.40 -12.00
N TYR A 82 -3.31 2.58 -10.96
CA TYR A 82 -4.08 2.84 -9.73
C TYR A 82 -3.23 3.34 -8.56
N LYS A 83 -1.92 3.53 -8.74
CA LYS A 83 -1.06 4.10 -7.70
C LYS A 83 -1.58 5.47 -7.25
N PRO A 84 -1.33 5.87 -6.00
CA PRO A 84 -1.52 7.25 -5.55
C PRO A 84 -0.84 8.30 -6.46
N ASN A 85 -1.45 9.49 -6.51
CA ASN A 85 -0.94 10.59 -7.33
C ASN A 85 0.35 11.18 -6.77
N PHE A 86 0.58 11.07 -5.48
CA PHE A 86 1.76 11.57 -4.78
C PHE A 86 2.12 10.66 -3.60
N SER A 87 3.37 10.72 -3.16
CA SER A 87 3.88 9.93 -2.03
C SER A 87 3.49 10.53 -0.68
N TYR A 88 3.62 9.75 0.38
CA TYR A 88 3.44 10.23 1.74
C TYR A 88 4.42 11.35 2.12
N THR A 89 5.64 11.33 1.59
CA THR A 89 6.60 12.42 1.84
C THR A 89 6.18 13.72 1.15
N GLN A 90 5.72 13.63 -0.10
CA GLN A 90 5.20 14.78 -0.87
C GLN A 90 3.92 15.36 -0.26
N GLY A 91 3.17 14.57 0.51
CA GLY A 91 1.96 15.04 1.19
C GLY A 91 2.21 16.18 2.18
N LYS A 92 3.40 16.24 2.80
CA LYS A 92 3.76 17.34 3.71
C LYS A 92 3.83 18.68 2.99
N ASP A 93 4.38 18.68 1.78
CA ASP A 93 4.51 19.91 0.98
C ASP A 93 3.12 20.43 0.60
N ILE A 94 2.21 19.54 0.19
CA ILE A 94 0.81 19.87 -0.12
C ILE A 94 0.10 20.46 1.10
N ILE A 95 0.31 19.88 2.29
CA ILE A 95 -0.29 20.38 3.53
C ILE A 95 0.30 21.75 3.91
N ALA A 96 1.60 21.96 3.67
CA ALA A 96 2.25 23.24 3.92
C ALA A 96 1.75 24.35 2.97
N GLU A 97 1.49 24.02 1.70
CA GLU A 97 0.89 24.92 0.71
C GLU A 97 -0.49 25.44 1.17
N GLU A 98 -1.25 24.64 1.92
CA GLU A 98 -2.55 24.99 2.50
C GLU A 98 -2.46 25.80 3.82
N GLY A 99 -1.25 26.22 4.20
CA GLY A 99 -0.99 27.12 5.31
C GLY A 99 -0.82 26.45 6.67
N TYR A 100 -0.63 25.13 6.71
CA TYR A 100 -0.28 24.42 7.95
C TYR A 100 1.23 24.52 8.20
N THR A 101 1.61 24.65 9.47
CA THR A 101 2.99 24.72 9.94
C THR A 101 3.25 23.57 10.93
N ASN A 102 4.52 23.38 11.29
CA ASN A 102 4.94 22.35 12.25
C ASN A 102 4.39 20.95 11.90
N ILE A 103 4.40 20.58 10.62
CA ILE A 103 3.82 19.32 10.15
C ILE A 103 4.75 18.16 10.52
N TYR A 104 4.24 17.19 11.27
CA TYR A 104 4.98 15.99 11.67
C TYR A 104 4.19 14.71 11.40
N GLU A 105 4.93 13.60 11.33
CA GLU A 105 4.39 12.27 11.09
C GLU A 105 3.93 11.66 12.41
N LEU A 106 2.77 10.99 12.38
CA LEU A 106 2.30 10.17 13.48
C LEU A 106 2.84 8.74 13.33
N GLN A 107 2.68 7.93 14.40
CA GLN A 107 3.08 6.52 14.36
C GLN A 107 2.30 5.76 13.29
N ASP A 108 0.99 6.00 13.21
CA ASP A 108 0.17 5.54 12.09
C ASP A 108 0.19 6.60 11.00
N LYS A 109 0.63 6.19 9.81
CA LYS A 109 0.85 7.09 8.67
C LYS A 109 -0.34 7.15 7.72
N SER A 110 -1.30 6.24 7.87
CA SER A 110 -2.54 6.24 7.10
C SER A 110 -3.69 5.70 7.93
N ILE A 111 -4.90 6.16 7.61
CA ILE A 111 -6.14 5.71 8.21
C ILE A 111 -7.29 5.90 7.23
N ILE A 112 -8.35 5.11 7.40
CA ILE A 112 -9.59 5.28 6.66
C ILE A 112 -10.16 6.66 6.97
N ALA A 113 -10.29 7.48 5.93
CA ALA A 113 -10.97 8.77 6.02
C ALA A 113 -12.45 8.60 5.66
N LEU A 114 -13.32 9.19 6.47
CA LEU A 114 -14.77 9.04 6.31
C LEU A 114 -15.33 9.96 5.23
N ARG A 115 -14.74 11.16 5.06
CA ARG A 115 -15.28 12.19 4.15
C ARG A 115 -14.48 12.34 2.86
N LEU A 116 -13.25 11.80 2.83
CA LEU A 116 -12.39 11.89 1.66
C LEU A 116 -12.73 10.84 0.60
N LYS A 117 -12.44 11.21 -0.66
CA LYS A 117 -12.54 10.28 -1.79
C LYS A 117 -11.57 9.11 -1.60
N HIS A 118 -12.13 7.90 -1.64
CA HIS A 118 -11.40 6.65 -1.58
C HIS A 118 -11.73 5.76 -2.78
N THR A 119 -10.86 4.80 -3.07
CA THR A 119 -11.11 3.75 -4.06
C THR A 119 -10.83 2.39 -3.44
N ARG A 120 -11.21 1.30 -4.12
CA ARG A 120 -10.94 -0.06 -3.65
C ARG A 120 -9.46 -0.35 -3.40
N LEU A 121 -8.57 0.27 -4.19
CA LEU A 121 -7.13 0.08 -4.06
C LEU A 121 -6.47 1.15 -3.20
N VAL A 122 -7.09 2.32 -3.04
CA VAL A 122 -6.59 3.39 -2.19
C VAL A 122 -7.69 3.78 -1.20
N PRO A 123 -7.95 2.94 -0.19
CA PRO A 123 -9.04 3.16 0.76
C PRO A 123 -8.70 4.19 1.83
N ASP A 124 -7.41 4.33 2.15
CA ASP A 124 -6.96 5.13 3.28
C ASP A 124 -6.42 6.49 2.82
N ALA A 125 -6.52 7.48 3.71
CA ALA A 125 -5.87 8.77 3.55
C ALA A 125 -4.51 8.76 4.27
N TYR A 126 -3.61 9.65 3.85
CA TYR A 126 -2.39 9.91 4.61
C TYR A 126 -2.72 10.70 5.87
N LEU A 127 -2.10 10.33 6.98
CA LEU A 127 -2.37 10.92 8.28
C LEU A 127 -1.14 11.67 8.81
N TYR A 128 -1.35 12.94 9.14
CA TYR A 128 -0.34 13.81 9.73
C TYR A 128 -0.91 14.56 10.93
N ALA A 129 -0.01 15.23 11.62
CA ALA A 129 -0.34 16.25 12.60
C ALA A 129 0.34 17.56 12.21
N GLY A 130 -0.30 18.68 12.49
CA GLY A 130 0.26 19.99 12.23
C GLY A 130 -0.50 21.09 12.95
N GLU A 131 -0.06 22.32 12.73
CA GLU A 131 -0.62 23.52 13.35
C GLU A 131 -1.11 24.50 12.30
N LYS A 132 -2.22 25.18 12.59
CA LYS A 132 -2.71 26.31 11.79
C LYS A 132 -3.35 27.31 12.75
N ASP A 133 -2.98 28.57 12.63
CA ASP A 133 -3.46 29.64 13.53
C ASP A 133 -3.28 29.33 15.04
N ASN A 134 -2.13 28.74 15.41
CA ASN A 134 -1.80 28.25 16.76
C ASN A 134 -2.74 27.15 17.30
N VAL A 135 -3.47 26.46 16.43
CA VAL A 135 -4.33 25.33 16.78
C VAL A 135 -3.77 24.05 16.16
N LYS A 136 -3.71 22.97 16.94
CA LYS A 136 -3.24 21.65 16.50
C LYS A 136 -4.36 20.86 15.83
N TYR A 137 -4.04 20.24 14.71
CA TYR A 137 -4.96 19.43 13.92
C TYR A 137 -4.35 18.07 13.60
N TYR A 138 -5.19 17.04 13.62
CA TYR A 138 -4.99 15.88 12.76
C TYR A 138 -5.36 16.25 11.33
N ILE A 139 -4.52 15.87 10.39
CA ILE A 139 -4.65 16.24 8.98
C ILE A 139 -4.68 14.95 8.17
N LEU A 140 -5.82 14.70 7.54
CA LEU A 140 -6.04 13.62 6.59
C LEU A 140 -5.93 14.19 5.19
N LEU A 141 -5.02 13.65 4.41
CA LEU A 141 -4.78 14.08 3.03
C LEU A 141 -5.12 12.93 2.09
N SER A 142 -6.04 13.18 1.14
CA SER A 142 -6.42 12.18 0.15
C SER A 142 -5.29 11.95 -0.86
N PRO A 143 -4.72 10.74 -0.94
CA PRO A 143 -3.70 10.37 -1.94
C PRO A 143 -4.21 10.41 -3.39
N ILE A 144 -5.52 10.59 -3.60
CA ILE A 144 -6.17 10.56 -4.90
C ILE A 144 -6.33 11.97 -5.46
N ASN A 145 -6.90 12.91 -4.71
CA ASN A 145 -7.29 14.22 -5.24
C ASN A 145 -6.72 15.40 -4.45
N ARG A 146 -5.86 15.16 -3.45
CA ARG A 146 -5.25 16.19 -2.58
C ARG A 146 -6.25 16.91 -1.67
N GLU A 147 -7.50 16.45 -1.58
CA GLU A 147 -8.44 17.00 -0.60
C GLU A 147 -7.93 16.75 0.82
N ILE A 148 -8.10 17.75 1.68
CA ILE A 148 -7.71 17.70 3.09
C ILE A 148 -8.97 17.68 3.94
N GLU A 149 -9.01 16.72 4.87
CA GLU A 149 -9.94 16.69 5.99
C GLU A 149 -9.13 16.93 7.26
N THR A 150 -9.57 17.84 8.12
CA THR A 150 -8.86 18.13 9.38
C THR A 150 -9.79 18.04 10.57
N GLU A 151 -9.25 17.50 11.66
CA GLU A 151 -9.94 17.40 12.95
C GLU A 151 -9.05 18.04 14.01
N ARG A 152 -9.61 18.95 14.81
CA ARG A 152 -8.85 19.64 15.86
C ARG A 152 -8.51 18.67 16.98
N MET A 153 -7.24 18.63 17.39
CA MET A 153 -6.79 17.73 18.45
C MET A 153 -7.40 18.11 19.81
N GLY A 154 -7.89 17.12 20.56
CA GLY A 154 -8.46 17.30 21.89
C GLY A 154 -9.93 17.72 21.92
N ASP A 155 -10.60 17.75 20.77
CA ASP A 155 -12.04 18.06 20.68
C ASP A 155 -12.93 16.82 20.93
N GLY A 156 -12.33 15.65 21.21
CA GLY A 156 -13.04 14.39 21.43
C GLY A 156 -13.56 13.75 20.14
N ASN A 157 -12.89 14.05 19.01
CA ASN A 157 -13.23 13.53 17.70
C ASN A 157 -12.85 12.04 17.57
N TYR A 158 -13.10 11.45 16.40
CA TYR A 158 -12.83 10.02 16.19
C TYR A 158 -11.34 9.68 16.15
N LEU A 159 -10.47 10.62 15.76
CA LEU A 159 -9.02 10.44 15.77
C LEU A 159 -8.47 10.54 17.19
N ASP A 160 -8.98 11.44 18.02
CA ASP A 160 -8.65 11.46 19.47
C ASP A 160 -8.95 10.09 20.09
N LYS A 161 -10.18 9.59 19.89
CA LYS A 161 -10.60 8.27 20.40
C LYS A 161 -9.76 7.12 19.86
N TYR A 162 -9.39 7.18 18.58
CA TYR A 162 -8.54 6.17 17.95
C TYR A 162 -7.18 6.09 18.65
N PHE A 163 -6.52 7.23 18.87
CA PHE A 163 -5.22 7.27 19.53
C PHE A 163 -5.33 6.93 21.03
N GLU A 164 -6.36 7.38 21.74
CA GLU A 164 -6.62 6.99 23.13
C GLU A 164 -6.79 5.47 23.32
N MET A 165 -7.55 4.82 22.43
CA MET A 165 -7.74 3.36 22.48
C MET A 165 -6.42 2.62 22.24
N LYS A 166 -5.57 3.16 21.36
CA LYS A 166 -4.28 2.55 21.04
C LYS A 166 -3.27 2.71 22.20
N GLU A 167 -3.29 3.85 22.88
CA GLU A 167 -2.41 4.13 24.03
C GLU A 167 -2.87 3.43 25.32
N SER A 168 -4.15 3.04 25.40
CA SER A 168 -4.69 2.33 26.55
C SER A 168 -4.02 0.96 26.75
N PRO A 169 -3.59 0.60 27.98
CA PRO A 169 -2.82 -0.62 28.26
C PRO A 169 -3.53 -1.94 27.91
N ASN A 170 -4.84 -1.92 27.64
CA ASN A 170 -5.61 -3.08 27.18
C ASN A 170 -5.44 -3.40 25.68
N SER A 171 -4.78 -2.56 24.87
CA SER A 171 -4.58 -2.79 23.43
C SER A 171 -3.33 -3.65 23.10
N ARG A 172 -2.46 -3.90 24.09
CA ARG A 172 -1.22 -4.70 23.94
C ARG A 172 -1.37 -6.18 24.32
N GLY A 173 -2.60 -6.65 24.54
CA GLY A 173 -2.89 -8.04 24.88
C GLY A 173 -3.80 -8.70 23.85
N ASN A 174 -3.19 -9.30 22.83
CA ASN A 174 -3.60 -10.57 22.18
C ASN A 174 -2.61 -10.95 21.08
#